data_AF-A0A329W079-F1
#
_entry.id   AF-A0A329W079-F1
#
_cell.length_a   1.000
_cell.length_b   1.000
_cell.length_c   1.000
_cell.angle_alpha   90.00
_cell.angle_beta   90.00
_cell.angle_gamma   90.00
#
_symmetry.space_group_name_H-M   'P 1'
#
loop_
_entity.id
_entity.type
_entity.pdbx_description
1 polymer ?
#
loop_
_entity_poly.entity_id
_entity_poly.type
_entity_poly.pdbx_seq_one_letter_code
_entity_poly.pdbx_strand_id
1 'polypeptide(L)'
;MRSLFFISISLMIIAFPAKSKSLNDFFNDYPELSENIFTKNAIQDQAESFATQEAMRRDTPADKIVSLTNKLVMENGYDYARLGMRNLKLACSIPDVAEINSLSKSDCTLISKYAE
;
A
#
# COMPACT_ATOMS: atom_id res chain seq x y z
N MET A 1 4.79 -54.79 34.08
CA MET A 1 4.89 -53.32 34.04
C MET A 1 5.16 -52.89 32.60
N ARG A 2 4.17 -52.28 31.93
CA ARG A 2 4.33 -51.70 30.59
C ARG A 2 4.47 -50.19 30.75
N SER A 3 5.67 -49.66 30.57
CA SER A 3 5.90 -48.21 30.51
C SER A 3 5.55 -47.70 29.12
N LEU A 4 4.50 -46.89 29.04
CA LEU A 4 4.12 -46.14 27.84
C LEU A 4 4.96 -44.86 27.78
N PHE A 5 5.90 -44.79 26.83
CA PHE A 5 6.60 -43.56 26.48
C PHE A 5 5.70 -42.75 25.53
N PHE A 6 5.06 -41.71 26.05
CA PHE A 6 4.40 -40.68 25.23
C PHE A 6 5.46 -39.69 24.75
N ILE A 7 5.79 -39.73 23.45
CA ILE A 7 6.67 -38.74 22.81
C ILE A 7 5.77 -37.59 22.33
N SER A 8 5.77 -36.47 23.07
CA SER A 8 5.13 -35.23 22.65
C SER A 8 5.96 -34.56 21.56
N ILE A 9 5.52 -34.68 20.30
CA ILE A 9 6.09 -33.97 19.16
C ILE A 9 5.64 -32.50 19.26
N SER A 10 6.54 -31.62 19.69
CA SER A 10 6.32 -30.18 19.75
C SER A 10 6.40 -29.59 18.34
N LEU A 11 5.27 -29.19 17.78
CA LEU A 11 5.15 -28.58 16.46
C LEU A 11 5.65 -27.12 16.52
N MET A 12 6.94 -26.88 16.23
CA MET A 12 7.47 -25.53 16.01
C MET A 12 6.96 -25.01 14.66
N ILE A 13 5.88 -24.22 14.69
CA ILE A 13 5.45 -23.43 13.54
C ILE A 13 6.41 -22.24 13.44
N ILE A 14 7.37 -22.34 12.52
CA ILE A 14 8.26 -21.24 12.18
C ILE A 14 7.44 -20.23 11.37
N ALA A 15 6.89 -19.22 12.05
CA ALA A 15 6.26 -18.09 11.37
C ALA A 15 7.37 -17.24 10.74
N PHE A 16 7.58 -17.41 9.44
CA PHE A 16 8.41 -16.49 8.68
C PHE A 16 7.71 -15.12 8.70
N PRO A 17 8.38 -14.04 9.17
CA PRO A 17 7.80 -12.71 9.04
C PRO A 17 7.63 -12.43 7.55
N ALA A 18 6.39 -12.39 7.08
CA ALA A 18 6.08 -11.93 5.73
C ALA A 18 6.60 -10.50 5.63
N LYS A 19 7.70 -10.32 4.90
CA LYS A 19 8.27 -9.00 4.66
C LYS A 19 7.23 -8.24 3.84
N SER A 20 6.61 -7.22 4.44
CA SER A 20 5.67 -6.38 3.73
C SER A 20 6.37 -5.75 2.53
N LYS A 21 5.71 -5.76 1.38
CA LYS A 21 6.25 -5.23 0.12
C LYS A 21 6.32 -3.70 0.19
N SER A 22 7.32 -3.13 -0.46
CA SER A 22 7.52 -1.69 -0.57
C SER A 22 6.67 -1.07 -1.69
N LEU A 23 6.58 0.26 -1.71
CA LEU A 23 5.99 1.00 -2.82
C LEU A 23 6.74 0.77 -4.16
N ASN A 24 8.05 0.56 -4.11
CA ASN A 24 8.82 0.21 -5.30
C ASN A 24 8.47 -1.19 -5.82
N ASP A 25 8.19 -2.14 -4.92
CA ASP A 25 7.74 -3.47 -5.32
C ASP A 25 6.38 -3.40 -6.03
N PHE A 26 5.51 -2.46 -5.65
CA PHE A 26 4.25 -2.21 -6.35
C PHE A 26 4.50 -1.74 -7.79
N PHE A 27 5.38 -0.75 -7.98
CA PHE A 27 5.70 -0.26 -9.32
C PHE A 27 6.47 -1.27 -10.18
N ASN A 28 7.22 -2.19 -9.56
CA ASN A 28 7.84 -3.30 -10.27
C ASN A 28 6.82 -4.34 -10.76
N ASP A 29 5.77 -4.59 -9.96
CA ASP A 29 4.68 -5.50 -10.33
C ASP A 29 3.75 -4.89 -11.40
N TYR A 30 3.65 -3.55 -11.47
CA TYR A 30 2.79 -2.80 -12.41
C TYR A 30 3.57 -1.67 -13.15
N PRO A 31 4.52 -2.02 -14.02
CA PRO A 31 5.42 -1.06 -14.66
C PRO A 31 4.68 -0.01 -15.49
N GLU A 32 3.55 -0.35 -16.12
CA GLU A 32 2.74 0.58 -16.90
C GLU A 32 2.22 1.76 -16.08
N LEU A 33 1.96 1.56 -14.78
CA LEU A 33 1.56 2.61 -13.85
C LEU A 33 2.74 3.51 -13.47
N SER A 34 3.96 2.96 -13.46
CA SER A 34 5.20 3.71 -13.17
C SER A 34 5.74 4.48 -14.37
N GLU A 35 5.48 4.03 -15.59
CA GLU A 35 5.94 4.69 -16.82
C GLU A 35 5.19 6.00 -17.11
N ASN A 36 3.93 6.10 -16.68
CA ASN A 36 3.18 7.35 -16.71
C ASN A 36 3.46 8.15 -15.42
N ILE A 37 4.18 9.27 -15.55
CA ILE A 37 4.60 10.09 -14.40
C ILE A 37 3.43 10.64 -13.58
N PHE A 38 2.30 10.98 -14.21
CA PHE A 38 1.12 11.52 -13.52
C PHE A 38 0.43 10.43 -12.71
N THR A 39 0.28 9.24 -13.29
CA THR A 39 -0.28 8.06 -12.61
C THR A 39 0.63 7.63 -11.46
N LYS A 40 1.94 7.58 -11.68
CA LYS A 40 2.93 7.27 -10.67
C LYS A 40 2.83 8.23 -9.47
N ASN A 41 2.89 9.54 -9.72
CA ASN A 41 2.78 10.54 -8.66
C ASN A 41 1.44 10.44 -7.92
N ALA A 42 0.32 10.29 -8.63
CA ALA A 42 -0.98 10.14 -7.99
C ALA A 42 -1.04 8.92 -7.05
N ILE A 43 -0.39 7.81 -7.41
CA ILE A 43 -0.28 6.62 -6.56
C ILE A 43 0.60 6.90 -5.34
N GLN A 44 1.73 7.58 -5.52
CA GLN A 44 2.64 7.95 -4.43
C GLN A 44 1.94 8.89 -3.44
N ASP A 45 1.27 9.93 -3.94
CA ASP A 45 0.54 10.91 -3.13
C ASP A 45 -0.56 10.24 -2.31
N GLN A 46 -1.31 9.30 -2.91
CA GLN A 46 -2.33 8.55 -2.19
C GLN A 46 -1.71 7.61 -1.14
N ALA A 47 -0.60 6.96 -1.45
CA ALA A 47 0.09 6.09 -0.50
C ALA A 47 0.60 6.89 0.72
N GLU A 48 1.20 8.05 0.49
CA GLU A 48 1.65 8.98 1.53
C GLU A 48 0.47 9.56 2.34
N SER A 49 -0.65 9.86 1.67
CA SER A 49 -1.88 10.31 2.32
C SER A 49 -2.44 9.26 3.29
N PHE A 50 -2.52 7.98 2.87
CA PHE A 50 -2.97 6.91 3.75
C PHE A 50 -2.00 6.67 4.91
N ALA A 51 -0.69 6.68 4.66
CA ALA A 51 0.32 6.57 5.71
C ALA A 51 0.23 7.74 6.71
N THR A 52 0.01 8.96 6.23
CA THR A 52 -0.17 10.14 7.09
C THR A 52 -1.44 10.05 7.93
N GLN A 53 -2.56 9.64 7.34
CA GLN A 53 -3.80 9.41 8.09
C GLN A 53 -3.61 8.34 9.17
N GLU A 54 -2.86 7.28 8.89
CA GLU A 54 -2.53 6.27 9.89
C GLU A 54 -1.63 6.83 10.99
N ALA A 55 -0.60 7.61 10.66
CA ALA A 55 0.23 8.28 11.64
C ALA A 55 -0.59 9.19 12.58
N MET A 56 -1.54 9.95 12.02
CA MET A 56 -2.46 10.80 12.78
C MET A 56 -3.39 9.99 13.70
N ARG A 57 -3.89 8.84 13.23
CA ARG A 57 -4.75 7.94 14.05
C ARG A 57 -4.00 7.29 15.22
N ARG A 58 -2.67 7.26 15.20
CA ARG A 58 -1.82 6.73 16.29
C ARG A 58 -1.51 7.77 17.37
N ASP A 59 -2.25 8.89 17.41
CA ASP A 59 -2.00 10.04 18.31
C ASP A 59 -0.54 10.52 18.27
N THR A 60 0.07 10.45 17.08
CA THR A 60 1.48 10.81 16.89
C THR A 60 1.66 12.31 17.09
N PRO A 61 2.66 12.75 17.89
CA PRO A 61 3.00 14.16 18.03
C PRO A 61 3.24 14.83 16.67
N ALA A 62 2.80 16.08 16.51
CA ALA A 62 2.83 16.77 15.21
C ALA A 62 4.24 16.84 14.59
N ASP A 63 5.28 17.01 15.41
CA ASP A 63 6.69 17.01 15.03
C ASP A 63 7.20 15.64 14.54
N LYS A 64 6.47 14.56 14.81
CA LYS A 64 6.82 13.18 14.44
C LYS A 64 5.97 12.61 13.31
N ILE A 65 4.92 13.29 12.89
CA ILE A 65 4.02 12.80 11.83
C ILE A 65 4.81 12.45 10.57
N VAL A 66 5.64 13.37 10.06
CA VAL A 66 6.41 13.15 8.82
C VAL A 66 7.36 11.95 8.95
N SER A 67 8.07 11.83 10.07
CA SER A 67 8.99 10.72 10.30
C SER A 67 8.25 9.37 10.34
N LEU A 68 7.08 9.33 10.99
CA LEU A 68 6.27 8.12 11.04
C LEU A 68 5.63 7.81 9.68
N THR A 69 5.13 8.80 8.94
CA THR A 69 4.63 8.63 7.57
C THR A 69 5.69 7.98 6.69
N ASN A 70 6.91 8.51 6.68
CA ASN A 70 8.01 7.95 5.87
C ASN A 70 8.30 6.50 6.24
N LYS A 71 8.32 6.20 7.54
CA LYS A 71 8.50 4.82 8.02
C LYS A 71 7.37 3.90 7.56
N LEU A 72 6.12 4.36 7.68
CA LEU A 72 4.95 3.60 7.25
C LEU A 72 4.96 3.34 5.75
N VAL A 73 5.30 4.32 4.91
CA VAL A 73 5.44 4.12 3.46
C VAL A 73 6.56 3.13 3.13
N MET A 74 7.68 3.17 3.85
CA MET A 74 8.77 2.20 3.66
C MET A 74 8.34 0.77 4.03
N GLU A 75 7.57 0.62 5.12
CA GLU A 75 7.17 -0.69 5.66
C GLU A 75 5.94 -1.27 4.94
N ASN A 76 4.96 -0.44 4.57
CA ASN A 76 3.64 -0.87 4.08
C ASN A 76 3.25 -0.20 2.75
N GLY A 77 4.23 0.35 2.01
CA GLY A 77 3.98 1.14 0.80
C GLY A 77 3.19 0.41 -0.27
N TYR A 78 3.34 -0.90 -0.40
CA TYR A 78 2.55 -1.69 -1.35
C TYR A 78 1.06 -1.68 -1.02
N ASP A 79 0.71 -1.89 0.24
CA ASP A 79 -0.70 -1.91 0.67
C ASP A 79 -1.32 -0.52 0.59
N TYR A 80 -0.57 0.53 0.93
CA TYR A 80 -1.04 1.89 0.71
C TYR A 80 -1.20 2.23 -0.78
N ALA A 81 -0.35 1.71 -1.66
CA ALA A 81 -0.52 1.86 -3.11
C ALA A 81 -1.81 1.17 -3.59
N ARG A 82 -2.11 -0.04 -3.10
CA ARG A 82 -3.38 -0.73 -3.41
C ARG A 82 -4.59 0.07 -2.96
N LEU A 83 -4.57 0.59 -1.73
CA LEU A 83 -5.62 1.49 -1.22
C LEU A 83 -5.72 2.76 -2.08
N GLY A 84 -4.58 3.34 -2.46
CA GLY A 84 -4.49 4.47 -3.37
C GLY A 84 -5.16 4.19 -4.70
N MET A 85 -4.91 3.03 -5.31
CA MET A 85 -5.54 2.64 -6.58
C MET A 85 -7.06 2.49 -6.46
N ARG A 86 -7.58 1.98 -5.35
CA ARG A 86 -9.04 1.96 -5.10
C ARG A 86 -9.61 3.37 -5.07
N ASN A 87 -8.92 4.31 -4.42
CA ASN A 87 -9.34 5.71 -4.34
C ASN A 87 -9.25 6.42 -5.71
N LEU A 88 -8.17 6.20 -6.46
CA LEU A 88 -7.98 6.77 -7.80
C LEU A 88 -8.99 6.22 -8.81
N LYS A 89 -9.37 4.95 -8.72
CA LYS A 89 -10.46 4.38 -9.54
C LYS A 89 -11.79 5.08 -9.26
N LEU A 90 -12.10 5.33 -7.98
CA LEU A 90 -13.29 6.08 -7.60
C LEU A 90 -13.22 7.52 -8.13
N ALA A 91 -12.08 8.20 -7.97
CA ALA A 91 -11.86 9.54 -8.51
C ALA A 91 -12.09 9.59 -10.02
N CYS A 92 -11.56 8.63 -10.76
CA CYS A 92 -11.75 8.51 -12.20
C CYS A 92 -13.18 8.20 -12.65
N SER A 93 -14.04 7.69 -11.75
CA SER A 93 -15.46 7.48 -12.04
C SER A 93 -16.31 8.75 -11.93
N ILE A 94 -15.76 9.83 -11.36
CA ILE A 94 -16.45 11.10 -11.13
C ILE A 94 -15.65 12.21 -11.83
N PRO A 95 -16.14 12.80 -12.94
CA PRO A 95 -15.37 13.75 -13.76
C PRO A 95 -14.72 14.90 -12.97
N ASP A 96 -15.47 15.53 -12.07
CA ASP A 96 -14.97 16.67 -11.28
C ASP A 96 -13.88 16.27 -10.29
N VAL A 97 -13.90 15.02 -9.79
CA VAL A 97 -12.89 14.51 -8.85
C VAL A 97 -11.62 14.12 -9.59
N ALA A 98 -11.73 13.59 -10.81
CA ALA A 98 -10.58 13.32 -11.66
C ALA A 98 -9.80 14.61 -11.96
N GLU A 99 -10.50 15.72 -12.23
CA GLU A 99 -9.89 17.03 -12.46
C GLU A 99 -9.14 17.55 -11.23
N ILE A 100 -9.73 17.43 -10.03
CA ILE A 100 -9.07 17.80 -8.76
C ILE A 100 -7.78 17.00 -8.54
N ASN A 101 -7.76 15.74 -8.96
CA ASN A 101 -6.57 14.88 -8.88
C ASN A 101 -5.62 15.08 -10.08
N SER A 102 -5.87 16.06 -10.95
CA SER A 102 -5.10 16.31 -12.18
C SER A 102 -4.96 15.09 -13.10
N LEU A 103 -5.96 14.19 -13.08
CA LEU A 103 -5.98 12.97 -13.88
C LEU A 103 -6.65 13.22 -15.22
N SER A 104 -5.91 13.01 -16.30
CA SER A 104 -6.46 13.05 -17.66
C SER A 104 -7.33 11.81 -17.95
N LYS A 105 -8.08 11.86 -19.05
CA LYS A 105 -8.82 10.67 -19.55
C LYS A 105 -7.88 9.49 -19.83
N SER A 106 -6.67 9.74 -20.31
CA SER A 106 -5.67 8.69 -20.53
C SER A 106 -5.18 8.08 -19.22
N ASP A 107 -4.96 8.90 -18.18
CA ASP A 107 -4.55 8.41 -16.86
C ASP A 107 -5.66 7.57 -16.24
N CYS A 108 -6.91 8.02 -16.33
CA CYS A 108 -8.06 7.25 -15.86
C CYS A 108 -8.31 5.96 -16.65
N THR A 109 -7.98 5.95 -17.94
CA THR A 109 -8.02 4.72 -18.74
C THR A 109 -6.96 3.73 -18.30
N LEU A 110 -5.78 4.21 -17.90
CA LEU A 110 -4.71 3.37 -17.36
C LEU A 110 -5.08 2.83 -15.96
N ILE A 111 -5.52 3.71 -15.06
CA ILE A 111 -5.94 3.38 -13.68
C ILE A 111 -7.12 2.39 -13.66
N SER A 112 -8.06 2.49 -14.60
CA SER A 112 -9.20 1.57 -14.66
C SER A 112 -8.83 0.14 -15.10
N LYS A 113 -7.71 -0.04 -15.80
CA LYS A 113 -7.21 -1.37 -16.23
C LYS A 113 -6.51 -2.14 -15.12
N TYR A 114 -6.00 -1.47 -14.11
CA TYR A 114 -5.40 -2.12 -12.95
C TYR A 114 -6.38 -3.12 -12.32
N ALA A 115 -5.90 -4.30 -11.93
CA ALA A 115 -6.65 -5.30 -11.18
C ALA A 115 -5.78 -5.82 -10.03
N GLU A 116 -6.37 -5.92 -8.84
CA GLU A 116 -5.72 -6.43 -7.62
C GLU A 116 -5.60 -7.95 -7.59
#